data_AF-A0A3D1GXB5-F1
#
_entry.id   AF-A0A3D1GXB5-F1
#
_cell.length_a   1.000
_cell.length_b   1.000
_cell.length_c   1.000
_cell.angle_alpha   90.00
_cell.angle_beta   90.00
_cell.angle_gamma   90.00
#
_symmetry.space_group_name_H-M   'P 1'
#
loop_
_entity.id
_entity.type
_entity.pdbx_description
1 polymer ?
#
loop_
_entity_poly.entity_id
_entity_poly.type
_entity_poly.pdbx_seq_one_letter_code
_entity_poly.pdbx_strand_id
1 'polypeptide(L)'
;MISQMNIPTIFTQVEFFYSLACYTVILSGTFCAIVRWCHMCHPFDKQGDYFYPARRQMTFFYAATALQLPYVLCPADSGTWFFARSFGILYYPVCFAMLYHRYFQMGKMWRKVSSVFYFLTPFLLLGGLFTIVVFHAEEILLPYKLQWECVVGGMSILLSIRMIREGRWLIKKVDDYHTQNFSSDSDFPFAFAKKILYLPVMWLLVMWTQFLVDSQLLKAFVDLFLAAWQIRFLCKILHPNKLIHSAQGQEGMDTIAQDNMERVLQETEFFEQIVQAVDYQAGGVTDIEDADNEPELQERERNRENSRLQIKQENWESVKNEVLTIVSRRYLEPSLKRIEVVRDVSSMNHTLAGTFITQVGFYRLVNAFRIRHYERLMASDSSANIGQEAAAELCGFKNRWGLTNARKRLKDFDYDLIEKYVS
;
A
#
# COMPACT_ATOMS: atom_id res chain seq x y z
N MET A 1 -7.93 16.74 -54.58
CA MET A 1 -7.71 15.34 -55.04
C MET A 1 -7.75 14.46 -53.81
N ILE A 2 -8.83 13.71 -53.60
CA ILE A 2 -8.99 12.87 -52.40
C ILE A 2 -8.19 11.60 -52.65
N SER A 3 -7.08 11.41 -51.94
CA SER A 3 -6.33 10.15 -51.98
C SER A 3 -7.21 9.04 -51.42
N GLN A 4 -7.41 7.96 -52.16
CA GLN A 4 -8.19 6.83 -51.69
C GLN A 4 -7.43 6.13 -50.56
N MET A 5 -8.07 6.02 -49.38
CA MET A 5 -7.60 5.15 -48.29
C MET A 5 -7.71 3.68 -48.71
N ASN A 6 -6.71 3.19 -49.44
CA ASN A 6 -6.47 1.76 -49.57
C ASN A 6 -5.75 1.28 -48.31
N ILE A 7 -6.51 1.03 -47.24
CA ILE A 7 -6.03 0.23 -46.11
C ILE A 7 -5.96 -1.23 -46.60
N PRO A 8 -4.78 -1.85 -46.74
CA PRO A 8 -4.69 -3.25 -47.18
C PRO A 8 -5.21 -4.15 -46.06
N THR A 9 -6.44 -4.66 -46.21
CA THR A 9 -7.13 -5.49 -45.20
C THR A 9 -6.72 -6.96 -45.20
N ILE A 10 -5.67 -7.32 -45.96
CA ILE A 10 -5.14 -8.69 -46.06
C ILE A 10 -3.80 -8.75 -45.31
N PHE A 11 -3.86 -8.98 -44.00
CA PHE A 11 -2.69 -9.30 -43.19
C PHE A 11 -2.08 -10.64 -43.62
N THR A 12 -0.75 -10.75 -43.62
CA THR A 12 -0.13 -12.08 -43.59
C THR A 12 -0.43 -12.78 -42.25
N GLN A 13 -0.37 -14.13 -42.21
CA GLN A 13 -0.60 -14.87 -40.96
C GLN A 13 0.33 -14.42 -39.81
N VAL A 14 1.52 -13.91 -40.15
CA VAL A 14 2.53 -13.42 -39.20
C VAL A 14 2.18 -12.01 -38.69
N GLU A 15 1.79 -11.10 -39.58
CA GLU A 15 1.29 -9.76 -39.21
C GLU A 15 0.04 -9.83 -38.33
N PHE A 16 -0.88 -10.73 -38.65
CA PHE A 16 -2.08 -10.96 -37.86
C PHE A 16 -1.74 -11.36 -36.42
N PHE A 17 -0.73 -12.22 -36.23
CA PHE A 17 -0.24 -12.58 -34.89
C PHE A 17 0.35 -11.37 -34.14
N TYR A 18 1.14 -10.52 -34.82
CA TYR A 18 1.71 -9.32 -34.20
C TYR A 18 0.64 -8.30 -33.80
N SER A 19 -0.34 -8.06 -34.69
CA SER A 19 -1.50 -7.22 -34.43
C SER A 19 -2.32 -7.74 -33.23
N LEU A 20 -2.63 -9.04 -33.22
CA LEU A 20 -3.42 -9.68 -32.16
C LEU A 20 -2.70 -9.67 -30.80
N ALA A 21 -1.38 -9.89 -30.78
CA ALA A 21 -0.58 -9.80 -29.55
C ALA A 21 -0.61 -8.39 -28.94
N CYS A 22 -0.41 -7.35 -29.76
CA CYS A 22 -0.49 -5.97 -29.30
C CYS A 22 -1.92 -5.57 -28.89
N TYR A 23 -2.93 -5.99 -29.65
CA TYR A 23 -4.34 -5.79 -29.30
C TYR A 23 -4.69 -6.43 -27.95
N THR A 24 -4.13 -7.60 -27.65
CA THR A 24 -4.31 -8.28 -26.35
C THR A 24 -3.80 -7.42 -25.19
N VAL A 25 -2.69 -6.68 -25.35
CA VAL A 25 -2.16 -5.72 -24.36
C VAL A 25 -3.06 -4.50 -24.20
N ILE A 26 -3.65 -4.00 -25.28
CA ILE A 26 -4.61 -2.88 -25.25
C ILE A 26 -5.90 -3.32 -24.55
N LEU A 27 -6.40 -4.53 -24.84
CA LEU A 27 -7.60 -5.09 -24.24
C LEU A 27 -7.40 -5.37 -22.75
N SER A 28 -6.29 -6.00 -22.35
CA SER A 28 -5.96 -6.19 -20.93
C SER A 28 -5.76 -4.86 -20.21
N GLY A 29 -5.15 -3.88 -20.88
CA GLY A 29 -4.88 -2.55 -20.34
C GLY A 29 -6.17 -1.78 -20.09
N THR A 30 -7.02 -1.65 -21.10
CA THR A 30 -8.33 -0.99 -20.99
C THR A 30 -9.23 -1.66 -19.95
N PHE A 31 -9.31 -2.99 -19.91
CA PHE A 31 -10.00 -3.72 -18.84
C PHE A 31 -9.43 -3.39 -17.45
N CYS A 32 -8.11 -3.46 -17.28
CA CYS A 32 -7.46 -3.12 -16.01
C CYS A 32 -7.69 -1.66 -15.60
N ALA A 33 -7.77 -0.73 -16.56
CA ALA A 33 -8.07 0.68 -16.30
C ALA A 33 -9.49 0.86 -15.75
N ILE A 34 -10.48 0.23 -16.40
CA ILE A 34 -11.89 0.27 -16.01
C ILE A 34 -12.07 -0.32 -14.61
N VAL A 35 -11.56 -1.54 -14.36
CA VAL A 35 -11.63 -2.17 -13.03
C VAL A 35 -10.91 -1.32 -11.99
N ARG A 36 -9.73 -0.76 -12.30
CA ARG A 36 -8.99 0.07 -11.34
C ARG A 36 -9.68 1.40 -11.02
N TRP A 37 -10.46 1.93 -11.96
CA TRP A 37 -11.26 3.15 -11.78
C TRP A 37 -12.50 2.89 -10.93
N CYS A 38 -13.29 1.89 -11.32
CA CYS A 38 -14.60 1.60 -10.74
C CYS A 38 -14.52 0.81 -9.42
N HIS A 39 -13.48 0.00 -9.19
CA HIS A 39 -13.37 -0.85 -8.01
C HIS A 39 -12.37 -0.33 -6.96
N MET A 40 -12.87 -0.28 -5.74
CA MET A 40 -12.12 -0.24 -4.49
C MET A 40 -12.81 -1.21 -3.52
N CYS A 41 -12.05 -1.95 -2.72
CA CYS A 41 -12.66 -2.90 -1.79
C CYS A 41 -13.30 -2.12 -0.63
N HIS A 42 -14.60 -2.25 -0.42
CA HIS A 42 -15.24 -1.74 0.80
C HIS A 42 -14.62 -2.47 2.02
N PRO A 43 -14.32 -1.76 3.13
CA PRO A 43 -14.62 -0.36 3.43
C PRO A 43 -13.49 0.64 3.11
N PHE A 44 -12.43 0.22 2.42
CA PHE A 44 -11.25 1.06 2.12
C PHE A 44 -11.50 2.11 1.02
N ASP A 45 -12.64 2.03 0.35
CA ASP A 45 -13.16 3.00 -0.62
C ASP A 45 -13.44 4.37 0.02
N LYS A 46 -13.98 4.39 1.25
CA LYS A 46 -14.25 5.61 2.04
C LYS A 46 -13.03 6.52 2.20
N GLN A 47 -11.82 5.94 2.28
CA GLN A 47 -10.55 6.67 2.25
C GLN A 47 -9.65 6.24 1.08
N GLY A 48 -10.23 6.16 -0.13
CA GLY A 48 -9.56 5.65 -1.32
C GLY A 48 -8.22 6.32 -1.66
N ASP A 49 -8.06 7.62 -1.42
CA ASP A 49 -6.79 8.32 -1.68
C ASP A 49 -5.70 8.02 -0.63
N TYR A 50 -6.07 7.54 0.56
CA TYR A 50 -5.13 7.09 1.59
C TYR A 50 -4.64 5.66 1.32
N PHE A 51 -5.59 4.73 1.12
CA PHE A 51 -5.32 3.31 0.90
C PHE A 51 -4.81 3.01 -0.52
N TYR A 52 -5.22 3.79 -1.52
CA TYR A 52 -4.87 3.61 -2.94
C TYR A 52 -4.29 4.89 -3.59
N PRO A 53 -3.21 5.48 -3.05
CA PRO A 53 -2.74 6.82 -3.40
C PRO A 53 -2.31 7.01 -4.86
N ALA A 54 -1.93 5.93 -5.54
CA ALA A 54 -1.52 5.90 -6.94
C ALA A 54 -2.62 5.39 -7.91
N ARG A 55 -3.86 5.20 -7.44
CA ARG A 55 -5.00 4.68 -8.22
C ARG A 55 -5.18 5.37 -9.56
N ARG A 56 -5.33 6.70 -9.54
CA ARG A 56 -5.64 7.50 -10.76
C ARG A 56 -4.51 7.43 -11.79
N GLN A 57 -3.26 7.45 -11.33
CA GLN A 57 -2.08 7.28 -12.17
C GLN A 57 -2.05 5.88 -12.79
N MET A 58 -2.34 4.85 -11.99
CA MET A 58 -2.39 3.47 -12.49
C MET A 58 -3.50 3.25 -13.52
N THR A 59 -4.70 3.80 -13.31
CA THR A 59 -5.78 3.79 -14.31
C THR A 59 -5.33 4.48 -15.61
N PHE A 60 -4.74 5.67 -15.52
CA PHE A 60 -4.24 6.39 -16.69
C PHE A 60 -3.19 5.57 -17.45
N PHE A 61 -2.23 4.96 -16.76
CA PHE A 61 -1.22 4.10 -17.37
C PHE A 61 -1.83 2.85 -18.01
N TYR A 62 -2.77 2.18 -17.35
CA TYR A 62 -3.48 1.05 -17.97
C TYR A 62 -4.22 1.47 -19.26
N ALA A 63 -4.87 2.63 -19.28
CA ALA A 63 -5.56 3.16 -20.46
C ALA A 63 -4.58 3.64 -21.57
N ALA A 64 -3.43 4.20 -21.20
CA ALA A 64 -2.42 4.73 -22.13
C ALA A 64 -1.80 3.65 -23.03
N THR A 65 -1.98 2.36 -22.73
CA THR A 65 -1.63 1.26 -23.65
C THR A 65 -2.34 1.38 -25.00
N ALA A 66 -3.55 1.94 -25.04
CA ALA A 66 -4.33 2.18 -26.26
C ALA A 66 -3.64 3.12 -27.28
N LEU A 67 -2.63 3.89 -26.87
CA LEU A 67 -1.78 4.64 -27.80
C LEU A 67 -1.04 3.74 -28.80
N GLN A 68 -0.87 2.44 -28.51
CA GLN A 68 -0.28 1.48 -29.45
C GLN A 68 -1.23 1.04 -30.58
N LEU A 69 -2.48 1.53 -30.62
CA LEU A 69 -3.47 1.16 -31.64
C LEU A 69 -2.98 1.26 -33.11
N PRO A 70 -2.15 2.24 -33.53
CA PRO A 70 -1.62 2.26 -34.90
C PRO A 70 -0.89 0.97 -35.28
N TYR A 71 -0.16 0.34 -34.34
CA TYR A 71 0.55 -0.93 -34.58
C TYR A 71 -0.37 -2.15 -34.68
N VAL A 72 -1.57 -2.08 -34.11
CA VAL A 72 -2.60 -3.09 -34.35
C VAL A 72 -3.15 -2.98 -35.79
N LEU A 73 -3.29 -1.75 -36.30
CA LEU A 73 -3.83 -1.48 -37.62
C LEU A 73 -2.81 -1.74 -38.74
N CYS A 74 -1.55 -1.33 -38.54
CA CYS A 74 -0.48 -1.35 -39.53
C CYS A 74 0.83 -1.96 -38.97
N PRO A 75 0.85 -3.25 -38.56
CA PRO A 75 2.04 -3.89 -37.97
C PRO A 75 3.20 -4.03 -38.96
N ALA A 76 2.92 -4.10 -40.27
CA ALA A 76 3.92 -4.19 -41.33
C ALA A 76 4.59 -2.84 -41.66
N ASP A 77 3.99 -1.71 -41.26
CA ASP A 77 4.55 -0.39 -41.55
C ASP A 77 5.80 -0.12 -40.70
N SER A 78 6.84 0.40 -41.34
CA SER A 78 8.11 0.77 -40.73
C SER A 78 8.00 1.96 -39.78
N GLY A 79 7.14 2.95 -40.07
CA GLY A 79 6.93 4.10 -39.17
C GLY A 79 6.19 3.69 -37.89
N THR A 80 5.15 2.90 -38.07
CA THR A 80 4.33 2.32 -37.01
C THR A 80 5.14 1.36 -36.14
N TRP A 81 5.98 0.52 -36.75
CA TRP A 81 6.93 -0.34 -36.02
C TRP A 81 7.94 0.48 -35.22
N PHE A 82 8.51 1.55 -35.81
CA PHE A 82 9.40 2.48 -35.10
C PHE A 82 8.74 3.05 -33.84
N PHE A 83 7.48 3.49 -33.95
CA PHE A 83 6.70 3.98 -32.81
C PHE A 83 6.46 2.89 -31.76
N ALA A 84 6.02 1.69 -32.17
CA ALA A 84 5.70 0.58 -31.28
C ALA A 84 6.91 0.10 -30.45
N ARG A 85 8.10 -0.02 -31.07
CA ARG A 85 9.33 -0.39 -30.37
C ARG A 85 9.84 0.73 -29.44
N SER A 86 9.64 1.99 -29.82
CA SER A 86 10.00 3.18 -29.02
C SER A 86 9.10 3.38 -27.79
N PHE A 87 7.85 2.91 -27.86
CA PHE A 87 6.84 3.10 -26.83
C PHE A 87 7.35 2.70 -25.44
N GLY A 88 7.82 1.46 -25.29
CA GLY A 88 8.19 0.89 -24.00
C GLY A 88 9.29 1.66 -23.26
N ILE A 89 10.37 2.01 -23.97
CA ILE A 89 11.53 2.68 -23.37
C ILE A 89 11.26 4.13 -22.96
N LEU A 90 10.30 4.83 -23.60
CA LEU A 90 9.85 6.16 -23.17
C LEU A 90 8.81 6.09 -22.05
N TYR A 91 7.91 5.11 -22.12
CA TYR A 91 6.74 4.97 -21.27
C TYR A 91 7.06 4.44 -19.87
N TYR A 92 7.73 3.28 -19.77
CA TYR A 92 7.90 2.57 -18.50
C TYR A 92 8.72 3.33 -17.44
N PRO A 93 9.82 4.03 -17.75
CA PRO A 93 10.58 4.80 -16.76
C PRO A 93 9.71 5.79 -15.99
N VAL A 94 8.84 6.50 -16.69
CA VAL A 94 7.95 7.52 -16.11
C VAL A 94 6.81 6.88 -15.34
N CYS A 95 6.26 5.78 -15.84
CA CYS A 95 5.25 5.00 -15.12
C CYS A 95 5.77 4.55 -13.76
N PHE A 96 6.91 3.85 -13.71
CA PHE A 96 7.46 3.36 -12.46
C PHE A 96 7.89 4.50 -11.51
N ALA A 97 8.56 5.54 -12.02
CA ALA A 97 8.95 6.69 -11.20
C ALA A 97 7.73 7.38 -10.55
N MET A 98 6.67 7.63 -11.33
CA MET A 98 5.44 8.25 -10.83
C MET A 98 4.71 7.36 -9.83
N LEU A 99 4.51 6.07 -10.16
CA LEU A 99 3.82 5.12 -9.27
C LEU A 99 4.56 4.97 -7.94
N TYR A 100 5.88 4.84 -7.97
CA TYR A 100 6.69 4.65 -6.77
C TYR A 100 6.65 5.88 -5.87
N HIS A 101 6.89 7.06 -6.44
CA HIS A 101 6.84 8.31 -5.70
C HIS A 101 5.45 8.53 -5.09
N ARG A 102 4.39 8.37 -5.89
CA ARG A 102 3.02 8.59 -5.43
C ARG A 102 2.57 7.57 -4.39
N TYR A 103 2.98 6.31 -4.52
CA TYR A 103 2.57 5.23 -3.62
C TYR A 103 3.33 5.21 -2.29
N PHE A 104 4.66 5.35 -2.32
CA PHE A 104 5.50 5.18 -1.13
C PHE A 104 5.83 6.48 -0.37
N GLN A 105 5.92 7.62 -1.07
CA GLN A 105 6.29 8.89 -0.43
C GLN A 105 5.08 9.75 -0.05
N MET A 106 3.87 9.42 -0.53
CA MET A 106 2.63 10.21 -0.38
C MET A 106 2.79 11.70 -0.75
N GLY A 107 3.85 12.03 -1.48
CA GLY A 107 4.34 13.39 -1.65
C GLY A 107 3.47 14.22 -2.57
N LYS A 108 3.48 15.54 -2.35
CA LYS A 108 2.92 16.53 -3.27
C LYS A 108 3.86 16.75 -4.45
N MET A 109 4.13 15.68 -5.22
CA MET A 109 5.06 15.65 -6.38
C MET A 109 4.80 16.80 -7.36
N TRP A 110 3.52 17.12 -7.57
CA TRP A 110 2.98 18.15 -8.44
C TRP A 110 3.27 19.60 -8.00
N ARG A 111 3.77 19.83 -6.77
CA ARG A 111 4.21 21.17 -6.33
C ARG A 111 5.48 21.66 -7.02
N LYS A 112 6.25 20.76 -7.65
CA LYS A 112 7.45 21.14 -8.43
C LYS A 112 7.12 21.06 -9.92
N VAL A 113 7.16 22.21 -10.59
CA VAL A 113 6.96 22.36 -12.04
C VAL A 113 7.83 21.37 -12.86
N SER A 114 9.08 21.15 -12.44
CA SER A 114 9.98 20.13 -13.00
C SER A 114 9.42 18.69 -13.00
N SER A 115 8.60 18.31 -12.01
CA SER A 115 7.92 17.01 -12.00
C SER A 115 6.78 16.91 -13.01
N VAL A 116 6.11 18.04 -13.29
CA VAL A 116 5.04 18.09 -14.30
C VAL A 116 5.65 17.96 -15.69
N PHE A 117 6.72 18.71 -15.98
CA PHE A 117 7.47 18.56 -17.23
C PHE A 117 8.01 17.14 -17.42
N TYR A 118 8.67 16.56 -16.40
CA TYR A 118 9.15 15.16 -16.45
C TYR A 118 8.03 14.17 -16.82
N PHE A 119 6.81 14.38 -16.34
CA PHE A 119 5.66 13.54 -16.68
C PHE A 119 5.15 13.80 -18.11
N LEU A 120 5.01 15.07 -18.53
CA LEU A 120 4.48 15.40 -19.86
C LEU A 120 5.43 15.03 -21.00
N THR A 121 6.75 15.23 -20.85
CA THR A 121 7.74 15.03 -21.92
C THR A 121 7.61 13.70 -22.70
N PRO A 122 7.54 12.50 -22.07
CA PRO A 122 7.35 11.25 -22.82
C PRO A 122 6.01 11.20 -23.56
N PHE A 123 4.92 11.71 -22.99
CA PHE A 123 3.59 11.68 -23.63
C PHE A 123 3.48 12.70 -24.76
N LEU A 124 4.18 13.83 -24.68
CA LEU A 124 4.32 14.77 -25.80
C LEU A 124 5.14 14.15 -26.94
N LEU A 125 6.25 13.46 -26.63
CA LEU A 125 7.06 12.78 -27.63
C LEU A 125 6.31 11.60 -28.28
N LEU A 126 5.67 10.75 -27.48
CA LEU A 126 4.83 9.66 -27.97
C LEU A 126 3.61 10.17 -28.74
N GLY A 127 2.99 11.28 -28.31
CA GLY A 127 1.90 11.93 -29.03
C GLY A 127 2.34 12.47 -30.39
N GLY A 128 3.52 13.10 -30.46
CA GLY A 128 4.12 13.54 -31.72
C GLY A 128 4.36 12.38 -32.68
N LEU A 129 5.04 11.31 -32.22
CA LEU A 129 5.27 10.11 -33.01
C LEU A 129 3.95 9.43 -33.45
N PHE A 130 2.96 9.36 -32.55
CA PHE A 130 1.62 8.86 -32.87
C PHE A 130 0.96 9.67 -33.99
N THR A 131 1.02 11.01 -33.94
CA THR A 131 0.46 11.84 -35.03
C THR A 131 1.19 11.64 -36.36
N ILE A 132 2.52 11.56 -36.36
CA ILE A 132 3.32 11.30 -37.57
C ILE A 132 2.88 9.99 -38.22
N VAL A 133 2.75 8.93 -37.42
CA VAL A 133 2.32 7.59 -37.90
C VAL A 133 0.87 7.60 -38.40
N VAL A 134 -0.08 8.13 -37.64
CA VAL A 134 -1.51 8.12 -38.03
C VAL A 134 -1.76 8.90 -39.31
N PHE A 135 -1.06 10.04 -39.51
CA PHE A 135 -1.13 10.81 -40.76
C PHE A 135 -0.21 10.31 -41.88
N HIS A 136 0.46 9.16 -41.70
CA HIS A 136 1.40 8.56 -42.67
C HIS A 136 2.48 9.55 -43.14
N ALA A 137 2.92 10.44 -42.25
CA ALA A 137 3.96 11.45 -42.51
C ALA A 137 5.38 10.84 -42.38
N GLU A 138 5.57 9.63 -42.90
CA GLU A 138 6.78 8.81 -42.77
C GLU A 138 8.03 9.48 -43.36
N GLU A 139 7.85 10.40 -44.30
CA GLU A 139 8.91 11.26 -44.86
C GLU A 139 9.68 12.05 -43.77
N ILE A 140 9.05 12.32 -42.62
CA ILE A 140 9.67 13.02 -41.47
C ILE A 140 10.49 12.04 -40.60
N LEU A 141 10.17 10.74 -40.65
CA LEU A 141 10.68 9.73 -39.73
C LEU A 141 11.76 8.85 -40.36
N LEU A 142 11.50 8.29 -41.55
CA LEU A 142 12.35 7.29 -42.19
C LEU A 142 13.73 7.84 -42.61
N PRO A 143 13.86 9.03 -43.25
CA PRO A 143 15.16 9.57 -43.64
C PRO A 143 16.08 9.85 -42.45
N TYR A 144 15.49 10.10 -41.28
CA TYR A 144 16.18 10.45 -40.05
C TYR A 144 16.12 9.34 -38.99
N LYS A 145 15.82 8.09 -39.38
CA LYS A 145 15.60 6.93 -38.47
C LYS A 145 16.67 6.83 -37.37
N LEU A 146 17.95 6.87 -37.73
CA LEU A 146 19.06 6.78 -36.77
C LEU A 146 19.10 7.96 -35.79
N GLN A 147 18.80 9.17 -36.25
CA GLN A 147 18.76 10.36 -35.39
C GLN A 147 17.60 10.25 -34.39
N TRP A 148 16.43 9.80 -34.86
CA TRP A 148 15.28 9.50 -34.00
C TRP A 148 15.58 8.37 -33.00
N GLU A 149 16.29 7.31 -33.38
CA GLU A 149 16.77 6.27 -32.45
C GLU A 149 17.66 6.87 -31.34
N CYS A 150 18.63 7.72 -31.70
CA CYS A 150 19.49 8.39 -30.73
C CYS A 150 18.71 9.34 -29.80
N VAL A 151 17.75 10.11 -30.33
CA VAL A 151 16.89 11.01 -29.54
C VAL A 151 16.01 10.23 -28.57
N VAL A 152 15.32 9.19 -29.04
CA VAL A 152 14.44 8.34 -28.22
C VAL A 152 15.24 7.58 -27.16
N GLY A 153 16.39 6.99 -27.53
CA GLY A 153 17.28 6.29 -26.61
C GLY A 153 17.87 7.22 -25.55
N GLY A 154 18.37 8.39 -25.96
CA GLY A 154 18.89 9.41 -25.05
C GLY A 154 17.82 9.92 -24.07
N MET A 155 16.61 10.17 -24.56
CA MET A 155 15.47 10.55 -23.72
C MET A 155 15.12 9.43 -22.71
N SER A 156 15.08 8.16 -23.15
CA SER A 156 14.84 7.02 -22.27
C SER A 156 15.89 6.93 -21.14
N ILE A 157 17.17 7.13 -21.44
CA ILE A 157 18.24 7.18 -20.42
C ILE A 157 17.98 8.32 -19.42
N LEU A 158 17.68 9.53 -19.89
CA LEU A 158 17.38 10.69 -19.03
C LEU A 158 16.17 10.44 -18.13
N LEU A 159 15.09 9.85 -18.65
CA LEU A 159 13.91 9.50 -17.88
C LEU A 159 14.20 8.43 -16.84
N SER A 160 15.06 7.45 -17.18
CA SER A 160 15.48 6.34 -16.32
C SER A 160 16.31 6.80 -15.12
N ILE A 161 17.06 7.91 -15.21
CA ILE A 161 17.80 8.48 -14.05
C ILE A 161 16.85 8.76 -12.88
N ARG A 162 15.65 9.31 -13.14
CA ARG A 162 14.68 9.58 -12.06
C ARG A 162 14.07 8.29 -11.52
N MET A 163 13.73 7.34 -12.37
CA MET A 163 13.25 6.01 -11.95
C MET A 163 14.26 5.33 -11.01
N ILE A 164 15.55 5.37 -11.36
CA ILE A 164 16.65 4.81 -10.55
C ILE A 164 16.80 5.56 -9.22
N ARG A 165 16.61 6.89 -9.18
CA ARG A 165 16.63 7.67 -7.92
C ARG A 165 15.50 7.26 -6.98
N GLU A 166 14.26 7.16 -7.46
CA GLU A 166 13.11 6.71 -6.66
C GLU A 166 13.28 5.26 -6.20
N GLY A 167 13.82 4.38 -7.08
CA GLY A 167 14.16 3.00 -6.75
C GLY A 167 15.24 2.87 -5.67
N ARG A 168 16.34 3.64 -5.78
CA ARG A 168 17.41 3.68 -4.76
C ARG A 168 16.91 4.24 -3.42
N TRP A 169 16.03 5.23 -3.44
CA TRP A 169 15.35 5.71 -2.24
C TRP A 169 14.52 4.60 -1.59
N LEU A 170 13.78 3.82 -2.39
CA LEU A 170 12.99 2.70 -1.87
C LEU A 170 13.88 1.57 -1.32
N ILE A 171 14.97 1.21 -2.01
CA ILE A 171 15.97 0.24 -1.53
C ILE A 171 16.51 0.68 -0.17
N LYS A 172 16.95 1.94 -0.06
CA LYS A 172 17.43 2.49 1.22
C LYS A 172 16.33 2.45 2.28
N LYS A 173 15.08 2.82 1.96
CA LYS A 173 13.97 2.79 2.91
C LYS A 173 13.61 1.39 3.40
N VAL A 174 13.78 0.36 2.56
CA VAL A 174 13.62 -1.07 2.90
C VAL A 174 14.76 -1.57 3.79
N ASP A 175 16.00 -1.12 3.54
CA ASP A 175 17.17 -1.47 4.36
C ASP A 175 17.17 -0.74 5.72
N ASP A 176 16.81 0.54 5.73
CA ASP A 176 16.52 1.35 6.93
C ASP A 176 15.42 0.69 7.79
N TYR A 177 14.44 0.01 7.18
CA TYR A 177 13.37 -0.73 7.89
C TYR A 177 13.89 -2.00 8.58
N HIS A 178 14.97 -2.61 8.08
CA HIS A 178 15.62 -3.77 8.73
C HIS A 178 16.66 -3.37 9.78
N THR A 179 17.31 -2.22 9.61
CA THR A 179 18.34 -1.74 10.54
C THR A 179 17.78 -0.97 11.73
N GLN A 180 16.60 -0.34 11.58
CA GLN A 180 15.86 0.23 12.71
C GLN A 180 14.87 -0.78 13.28
N ASN A 181 15.17 -1.31 14.47
CA ASN A 181 14.20 -2.07 15.27
C ASN A 181 12.87 -1.28 15.35
N PHE A 182 11.80 -1.94 14.87
CA PHE A 182 10.43 -1.47 14.71
C PHE A 182 10.04 -0.23 15.53
N SER A 183 9.80 0.88 14.82
CA SER A 183 8.82 1.95 15.15
C SER A 183 9.04 3.12 14.18
N SER A 184 8.58 2.99 12.92
CA SER A 184 8.27 4.18 12.14
C SER A 184 6.77 4.36 12.15
N ASP A 185 6.28 5.50 12.64
CA ASP A 185 4.85 5.86 12.64
C ASP A 185 4.30 6.11 11.22
N SER A 186 5.14 5.89 10.20
CA SER A 186 4.75 5.87 8.79
C SER A 186 4.27 4.49 8.38
N ASP A 187 3.07 4.44 7.80
CA ASP A 187 2.41 3.25 7.21
C ASP A 187 3.09 2.79 5.92
N PHE A 188 4.36 2.41 6.05
CA PHE A 188 5.21 1.94 4.96
C PHE A 188 4.89 0.47 4.63
N PRO A 189 4.42 0.16 3.42
CA PRO A 189 3.99 -1.19 3.05
C PRO A 189 5.19 -2.10 2.73
N PHE A 190 6.01 -2.40 3.74
CA PHE A 190 7.29 -3.12 3.61
C PHE A 190 7.17 -4.45 2.85
N ALA A 191 6.18 -5.28 3.20
CA ALA A 191 5.98 -6.61 2.59
C ALA A 191 5.60 -6.55 1.09
N PHE A 192 5.08 -5.40 0.64
CA PHE A 192 4.81 -5.12 -0.78
C PHE A 192 6.03 -4.48 -1.45
N ALA A 193 6.69 -3.51 -0.79
CA ALA A 193 7.91 -2.87 -1.27
C ALA A 193 8.99 -3.90 -1.66
N LYS A 194 9.27 -4.87 -0.78
CA LYS A 194 10.25 -5.94 -1.02
C LYS A 194 9.93 -6.79 -2.26
N LYS A 195 8.65 -6.99 -2.59
CA LYS A 195 8.22 -7.79 -3.74
C LYS A 195 8.34 -7.06 -5.07
N ILE A 196 8.19 -5.74 -5.08
CA ILE A 196 8.24 -4.95 -6.32
C ILE A 196 9.59 -4.27 -6.58
N LEU A 197 10.47 -4.19 -5.58
CA LEU A 197 11.73 -3.41 -5.58
C LEU A 197 12.52 -3.40 -6.90
N TYR A 198 12.74 -4.56 -7.52
CA TYR A 198 13.54 -4.73 -8.75
C TYR A 198 12.71 -4.69 -10.04
N LEU A 199 11.38 -4.67 -9.94
CA LEU A 199 10.44 -4.69 -11.06
C LEU A 199 10.68 -3.57 -12.10
N PRO A 200 11.00 -2.31 -11.73
CA PRO A 200 11.23 -1.25 -12.71
C PRO A 200 12.45 -1.50 -13.58
N VAL A 201 13.54 -2.01 -12.98
CA VAL A 201 14.80 -2.31 -13.68
C VAL A 201 14.61 -3.52 -14.60
N MET A 202 13.94 -4.57 -14.12
CA MET A 202 13.62 -5.75 -14.93
C MET A 202 12.82 -5.39 -16.18
N TRP A 203 11.73 -4.62 -16.04
CA TRP A 203 10.94 -4.20 -17.19
C TRP A 203 11.67 -3.23 -18.11
N LEU A 204 12.47 -2.31 -17.56
CA LEU A 204 13.28 -1.41 -18.38
C LEU A 204 14.26 -2.19 -19.27
N LEU A 205 14.93 -3.22 -18.72
CA LEU A 205 15.82 -4.10 -19.48
C LEU A 205 15.08 -4.82 -20.61
N VAL A 206 13.90 -5.41 -20.35
CA VAL A 206 13.08 -6.07 -21.38
C VAL A 206 12.73 -5.09 -22.53
N MET A 207 12.34 -3.86 -22.19
CA MET A 207 11.98 -2.84 -23.19
C MET A 207 13.19 -2.36 -24.01
N TRP A 208 14.37 -2.24 -23.40
CA TRP A 208 15.60 -1.94 -24.12
C TRP A 208 16.04 -3.08 -25.03
N THR A 209 15.95 -4.34 -24.60
CA THR A 209 16.22 -5.50 -25.45
C THR A 209 15.29 -5.51 -26.67
N GLN A 210 13.98 -5.28 -26.45
CA GLN A 210 13.01 -5.16 -27.54
C GLN A 210 13.36 -4.03 -28.53
N PHE A 211 13.76 -2.87 -28.03
CA PHE A 211 14.15 -1.72 -28.87
C PHE A 211 15.41 -1.98 -29.70
N LEU A 212 16.41 -2.67 -29.13
CA LEU A 212 17.71 -2.91 -29.78
C LEU A 212 17.71 -4.11 -30.74
N VAL A 213 16.88 -5.13 -30.50
CA VAL A 213 16.84 -6.36 -31.31
C VAL A 213 16.04 -6.19 -32.62
N ASP A 214 15.26 -5.10 -32.75
CA ASP A 214 14.43 -4.75 -33.93
C ASP A 214 13.53 -5.90 -34.43
N SER A 215 13.03 -6.75 -33.51
CA SER A 215 12.23 -7.94 -33.84
C SER A 215 10.77 -7.82 -33.41
N GLN A 216 9.86 -7.88 -34.39
CA GLN A 216 8.41 -7.90 -34.19
C GLN A 216 7.93 -9.18 -33.47
N LEU A 217 8.58 -10.31 -33.72
CA LEU A 217 8.29 -11.58 -33.02
C LEU A 217 8.60 -11.47 -31.53
N LEU A 218 9.73 -10.84 -31.17
CA LEU A 218 10.07 -10.57 -29.76
C LEU A 218 9.04 -9.63 -29.12
N LYS A 219 8.62 -8.56 -29.81
CA LYS A 219 7.53 -7.67 -29.35
C LYS A 219 6.25 -8.45 -29.05
N ALA A 220 5.82 -9.33 -29.95
CA ALA A 220 4.59 -10.10 -29.76
C ALA A 220 4.64 -11.00 -28.52
N PHE A 221 5.76 -11.70 -28.25
CA PHE A 221 5.90 -12.47 -27.01
C PHE A 221 5.98 -11.58 -25.75
N VAL A 222 6.68 -10.45 -25.81
CA VAL A 222 6.71 -9.46 -24.72
C VAL A 222 5.31 -8.91 -24.43
N ASP A 223 4.51 -8.67 -25.46
CA ASP A 223 3.13 -8.20 -25.35
C ASP A 223 2.23 -9.24 -24.67
N LEU A 224 2.23 -10.50 -25.11
CA LEU A 224 1.43 -11.55 -24.48
C LEU A 224 1.81 -11.76 -23.00
N PHE A 225 3.11 -11.73 -22.68
CA PHE A 225 3.60 -11.79 -21.31
C PHE A 225 3.17 -10.57 -20.49
N LEU A 226 3.23 -9.37 -21.08
CA LEU A 226 2.81 -8.12 -20.46
C LEU A 226 1.30 -8.10 -20.19
N ALA A 227 0.46 -8.60 -21.09
CA ALA A 227 -0.99 -8.68 -20.90
C ALA A 227 -1.35 -9.56 -19.69
N ALA A 228 -0.73 -10.75 -19.60
CA ALA A 228 -0.87 -11.63 -18.42
C ALA A 228 -0.33 -10.95 -17.14
N TRP A 229 0.77 -10.22 -17.23
CA TRP A 229 1.34 -9.47 -16.11
C TRP A 229 0.42 -8.33 -15.63
N GLN A 230 -0.22 -7.59 -16.53
CA GLN A 230 -1.14 -6.50 -16.20
C GLN A 230 -2.29 -6.98 -15.32
N ILE A 231 -2.92 -8.10 -15.68
CA ILE A 231 -4.00 -8.74 -14.92
C ILE A 231 -3.48 -9.24 -13.56
N ARG A 232 -2.36 -9.96 -13.55
CA ARG A 232 -1.71 -10.42 -12.30
C ARG A 232 -1.39 -9.27 -11.35
N PHE A 233 -0.91 -8.14 -11.89
CA PHE A 233 -0.57 -6.96 -11.11
C PHE A 233 -1.82 -6.25 -10.58
N LEU A 234 -2.88 -6.13 -11.40
CA LEU A 234 -4.17 -5.58 -10.99
C LEU A 234 -4.70 -6.31 -9.74
N CYS A 235 -4.74 -7.64 -9.77
CA CYS A 235 -5.18 -8.46 -8.63
C CYS A 235 -4.34 -8.24 -7.37
N LYS A 236 -3.06 -7.87 -7.50
CA LYS A 236 -2.19 -7.55 -6.35
C LYS A 236 -2.38 -6.14 -5.77
N ILE A 237 -2.93 -5.19 -6.54
CA ILE A 237 -3.16 -3.80 -6.13
C ILE A 237 -4.64 -3.46 -5.87
N LEU A 238 -5.52 -4.45 -6.02
CA LEU A 238 -6.97 -4.32 -5.79
C LEU A 238 -7.29 -4.19 -4.30
N HIS A 239 -6.68 -5.03 -3.45
CA HIS A 239 -6.70 -4.91 -2.00
C HIS A 239 -5.61 -3.91 -1.53
N PRO A 240 -5.82 -3.10 -0.47
CA PRO A 240 -4.76 -2.29 0.10
C PRO A 240 -3.59 -3.15 0.61
N ASN A 241 -2.37 -2.66 0.41
CA ASN A 241 -1.15 -3.32 0.89
C ASN A 241 -0.45 -2.53 2.03
N LYS A 242 -1.07 -1.44 2.50
CA LYS A 242 -0.59 -0.67 3.67
C LYS A 242 -1.03 -1.34 4.97
N LEU A 243 -0.13 -1.34 5.94
CA LEU A 243 -0.41 -1.65 7.34
C LEU A 243 -0.86 -0.36 8.02
N ILE A 244 -1.83 -0.43 8.93
CA ILE A 244 -2.36 0.71 9.69
C ILE A 244 -1.59 0.84 11.00
N HIS A 245 -0.81 1.91 11.14
CA HIS A 245 -0.08 2.30 12.35
C HIS A 245 -0.10 3.82 12.59
N SER A 246 -0.32 4.64 11.55
CA SER A 246 -0.36 6.10 11.63
C SER A 246 -1.71 6.61 12.13
N ALA A 247 -1.73 7.75 12.83
CA ALA A 247 -2.96 8.38 13.31
C ALA A 247 -3.99 8.62 12.20
N GLN A 248 -3.55 9.03 10.99
CA GLN A 248 -4.43 9.20 9.83
C GLN A 248 -5.06 7.87 9.36
N GLY A 249 -4.30 6.77 9.42
CA GLY A 249 -4.81 5.43 9.12
C GLY A 249 -5.74 4.89 10.22
N GLN A 250 -5.48 5.27 11.47
CA GLN A 250 -6.28 4.94 12.65
C GLN A 250 -7.65 5.65 12.59
N GLU A 251 -7.66 6.99 12.48
CA GLU A 251 -8.86 7.82 12.27
C GLU A 251 -9.73 7.28 11.12
N GLY A 252 -9.09 6.89 10.02
CA GLY A 252 -9.78 6.28 8.88
C GLY A 252 -10.41 4.94 9.18
N MET A 253 -9.77 4.11 9.99
CA MET A 253 -10.34 2.83 10.42
C MET A 253 -11.43 2.98 11.48
N ASP A 254 -11.29 3.95 12.38
CA ASP A 254 -12.31 4.27 13.38
C ASP A 254 -13.59 4.81 12.71
N THR A 255 -13.43 5.74 11.73
CA THR A 255 -14.53 6.23 10.89
C THR A 255 -15.23 5.07 10.13
N ILE A 256 -14.43 4.15 9.58
CA ILE A 256 -14.95 2.96 8.88
C ILE A 256 -15.72 2.04 9.83
N ALA A 257 -15.18 1.80 11.03
CA ALA A 257 -15.78 0.91 12.02
C ALA A 257 -17.10 1.48 12.57
N GLN A 258 -17.16 2.79 12.80
CA GLN A 258 -18.36 3.49 13.24
C GLN A 258 -19.49 3.37 12.20
N ASP A 259 -19.25 3.70 10.94
CA ASP A 259 -20.27 3.60 9.87
C ASP A 259 -20.71 2.13 9.63
N ASN A 260 -19.80 1.17 9.74
CA ASN A 260 -20.18 -0.25 9.67
C ASN A 260 -21.05 -0.68 10.88
N MET A 261 -20.78 -0.17 12.09
CA MET A 261 -21.60 -0.43 13.28
C MET A 261 -23.00 0.17 13.15
N GLU A 262 -23.08 1.41 12.64
CA GLU A 262 -24.35 2.10 12.39
C GLU A 262 -25.22 1.35 11.37
N ARG A 263 -24.63 0.81 10.31
CA ARG A 263 -25.35 -0.02 9.32
C ARG A 263 -25.85 -1.34 9.92
N VAL A 264 -25.07 -2.00 10.78
CA VAL A 264 -25.50 -3.22 11.49
C VAL A 264 -26.63 -2.91 12.48
N LEU A 265 -26.59 -1.77 13.19
CA LEU A 265 -27.69 -1.31 14.05
C LEU A 265 -28.97 -1.08 13.22
N GLN A 266 -28.88 -0.38 12.09
CA GLN A 266 -30.04 -0.16 11.21
C GLN A 266 -30.61 -1.47 10.64
N GLU A 267 -29.76 -2.42 10.23
CA GLU A 267 -30.21 -3.75 9.79
C GLU A 267 -30.87 -4.55 10.95
N THR A 268 -30.41 -4.37 12.19
CA THR A 268 -30.95 -5.03 13.38
C THR A 268 -32.30 -4.43 13.78
N GLU A 269 -32.42 -3.09 13.86
CA GLU A 269 -33.68 -2.39 14.13
C GLU A 269 -34.75 -2.72 13.06
N PHE A 270 -34.35 -2.78 11.79
CA PHE A 270 -35.25 -3.19 10.70
C PHE A 270 -35.70 -4.65 10.84
N PHE A 271 -34.81 -5.54 11.27
CA PHE A 271 -35.17 -6.93 11.55
C PHE A 271 -36.11 -7.06 12.75
N GLU A 272 -35.87 -6.32 13.84
CA GLU A 272 -36.78 -6.26 15.01
C GLU A 272 -38.16 -5.73 14.63
N GLN A 273 -38.25 -4.68 13.78
CA GLN A 273 -39.53 -4.18 13.27
C GLN A 273 -40.28 -5.23 12.44
N ILE A 274 -39.58 -6.04 11.64
CA ILE A 274 -40.18 -7.16 10.89
C ILE A 274 -40.68 -8.24 11.84
N VAL A 275 -39.87 -8.66 12.81
CA VAL A 275 -40.26 -9.68 13.81
C VAL A 275 -41.48 -9.21 14.60
N GLN A 276 -41.46 -7.97 15.08
CA GLN A 276 -42.56 -7.39 15.85
C GLN A 276 -43.85 -7.27 15.02
N ALA A 277 -43.75 -6.96 13.72
CA ALA A 277 -44.91 -6.96 12.81
C ALA A 277 -45.47 -8.37 12.52
N VAL A 278 -44.62 -9.41 12.56
CA VAL A 278 -45.04 -10.81 12.42
C VAL A 278 -45.69 -11.31 13.72
N ASP A 279 -45.12 -11.01 14.89
CA ASP A 279 -45.69 -11.39 16.19
C ASP A 279 -47.05 -10.69 16.43
N TYR A 280 -47.22 -9.43 15.98
CA TYR A 280 -48.51 -8.73 16.04
C TYR A 280 -49.62 -9.39 15.19
N GLN A 281 -49.26 -10.26 14.23
CA GLN A 281 -50.22 -11.08 13.48
C GLN A 281 -50.44 -12.49 14.10
N ALA A 282 -49.60 -12.90 15.06
CA ALA A 282 -49.61 -14.25 15.61
C ALA A 282 -50.04 -14.34 17.09
N GLY A 283 -49.86 -13.29 17.89
CA GLY A 283 -50.11 -13.29 19.34
C GLY A 283 -51.20 -12.29 19.77
N GLY A 284 -52.40 -12.80 20.09
CA GLY A 284 -53.43 -12.03 20.78
C GLY A 284 -53.58 -12.47 22.25
N VAL A 285 -53.54 -11.50 23.18
CA VAL A 285 -53.68 -11.64 24.65
C VAL A 285 -52.54 -12.51 25.28
N THR A 286 -52.00 -12.34 26.50
CA THR A 286 -52.28 -11.64 27.78
C THR A 286 -50.95 -11.05 28.34
N ASP A 287 -50.86 -10.17 29.35
CA ASP A 287 -51.84 -9.36 30.12
C ASP A 287 -51.12 -8.10 30.71
N ILE A 288 -51.69 -7.42 31.71
CA ILE A 288 -51.14 -6.26 32.44
C ILE A 288 -50.75 -6.67 33.87
N GLU A 289 -49.59 -6.25 34.39
CA GLU A 289 -49.37 -6.14 35.84
C GLU A 289 -48.36 -5.02 36.21
N ASP A 290 -48.86 -4.09 37.03
CA ASP A 290 -48.21 -3.20 38.00
C ASP A 290 -47.04 -2.27 37.59
N ALA A 291 -47.41 -1.07 37.13
CA ALA A 291 -46.56 0.11 37.10
C ALA A 291 -46.85 1.03 38.31
N ASP A 292 -46.15 0.82 39.44
CA ASP A 292 -46.19 1.73 40.60
C ASP A 292 -44.92 1.60 41.50
N ASN A 293 -43.73 1.82 40.94
CA ASN A 293 -42.51 2.27 41.68
C ASN A 293 -41.33 2.63 40.73
N GLU A 294 -41.51 3.61 39.83
CA GLU A 294 -40.45 4.09 38.93
C GLU A 294 -39.10 4.46 39.58
N PRO A 295 -39.00 5.14 40.75
CA PRO A 295 -37.71 5.55 41.29
C PRO A 295 -36.85 4.38 41.80
N GLU A 296 -37.45 3.34 42.37
CA GLU A 296 -36.71 2.15 42.83
C GLU A 296 -36.18 1.31 41.66
N LEU A 297 -36.91 1.28 40.53
CA LEU A 297 -36.49 0.57 39.33
C LEU A 297 -35.25 1.23 38.72
N GLN A 298 -35.28 2.56 38.53
CA GLN A 298 -34.14 3.33 38.01
C GLN A 298 -32.90 3.22 38.91
N GLU A 299 -33.05 3.21 40.24
CA GLU A 299 -31.91 3.07 41.15
C GLU A 299 -31.31 1.66 41.12
N ARG A 300 -32.14 0.61 40.99
CA ARG A 300 -31.65 -0.77 40.76
C ARG A 300 -30.91 -0.90 39.43
N GLU A 301 -31.40 -0.30 38.35
CA GLU A 301 -30.74 -0.34 37.05
C GLU A 301 -29.40 0.39 37.08
N ARG A 302 -29.37 1.61 37.64
CA ARG A 302 -28.15 2.41 37.82
C ARG A 302 -27.10 1.67 38.65
N ASN A 303 -27.50 1.01 39.74
CA ASN A 303 -26.60 0.21 40.56
C ASN A 303 -26.10 -1.04 39.83
N ARG A 304 -26.97 -1.74 39.07
CA ARG A 304 -26.59 -2.89 38.23
C ARG A 304 -25.62 -2.48 37.11
N GLU A 305 -25.77 -1.28 36.53
CA GLU A 305 -24.85 -0.73 35.54
C GLU A 305 -23.50 -0.34 36.15
N ASN A 306 -23.49 0.35 37.31
CA ASN A 306 -22.27 0.66 38.05
C ASN A 306 -21.46 -0.62 38.38
N SER A 307 -22.11 -1.69 38.87
CA SER A 307 -21.44 -2.97 39.11
C SER A 307 -20.91 -3.62 37.82
N ARG A 308 -21.63 -3.52 36.69
CA ARG A 308 -21.14 -4.00 35.38
C ARG A 308 -19.92 -3.23 34.90
N LEU A 309 -19.87 -1.91 35.13
CA LEU A 309 -18.72 -1.06 34.80
C LEU A 309 -17.50 -1.40 35.67
N GLN A 310 -17.70 -1.59 36.98
CA GLN A 310 -16.64 -2.05 37.89
C GLN A 310 -16.04 -3.39 37.44
N ILE A 311 -16.87 -4.41 37.18
CA ILE A 311 -16.41 -5.73 36.71
C ILE A 311 -15.63 -5.62 35.38
N LYS A 312 -16.09 -4.78 34.44
CA LYS A 312 -15.35 -4.53 33.19
C LYS A 312 -13.99 -3.88 33.44
N GLN A 313 -13.91 -2.93 34.38
CA GLN A 313 -12.68 -2.20 34.69
C GLN A 313 -11.67 -3.04 35.50
N GLU A 314 -12.15 -3.88 36.43
CA GLU A 314 -11.32 -4.88 37.13
C GLU A 314 -10.73 -5.91 36.16
N ASN A 315 -11.56 -6.42 35.24
CA ASN A 315 -11.09 -7.34 34.20
C ASN A 315 -10.03 -6.66 33.30
N TRP A 316 -10.26 -5.40 32.91
CA TRP A 316 -9.29 -4.63 32.12
C TRP A 316 -7.93 -4.44 32.82
N GLU A 317 -7.92 -4.03 34.09
CA GLU A 317 -6.68 -3.89 34.85
C GLU A 317 -6.01 -5.26 35.11
N SER A 318 -6.77 -6.33 35.29
CA SER A 318 -6.23 -7.70 35.36
C SER A 318 -5.46 -8.08 34.09
N VAL A 319 -6.07 -7.91 32.91
CA VAL A 319 -5.44 -8.20 31.60
C VAL A 319 -4.20 -7.33 31.36
N LYS A 320 -4.26 -6.05 31.71
CA LYS A 320 -3.12 -5.12 31.66
C LYS A 320 -1.96 -5.62 32.54
N ASN A 321 -2.23 -6.03 33.77
CA ASN A 321 -1.22 -6.57 34.66
C ASN A 321 -0.62 -7.90 34.14
N GLU A 322 -1.44 -8.77 33.54
CA GLU A 322 -1.02 -10.03 32.89
C GLU A 322 -0.05 -9.76 31.74
N VAL A 323 -0.42 -8.88 30.79
CA VAL A 323 0.44 -8.48 29.66
C VAL A 323 1.76 -7.88 30.13
N LEU A 324 1.72 -6.95 31.10
CA LEU A 324 2.93 -6.30 31.60
C LEU A 324 3.87 -7.30 32.28
N THR A 325 3.34 -8.32 32.96
CA THR A 325 4.12 -9.42 33.56
C THR A 325 4.76 -10.34 32.51
N ILE A 326 4.10 -10.59 31.38
CA ILE A 326 4.67 -11.37 30.28
C ILE A 326 5.79 -10.57 29.59
N VAL A 327 5.55 -9.29 29.31
CA VAL A 327 6.55 -8.42 28.68
C VAL A 327 7.76 -8.23 29.60
N SER A 328 7.58 -8.04 30.91
CA SER A 328 8.68 -7.87 31.86
C SER A 328 9.61 -9.08 31.97
N ARG A 329 9.15 -10.28 31.60
CA ARG A 329 9.99 -11.48 31.54
C ARG A 329 10.72 -11.67 30.21
N ARG A 330 10.21 -11.08 29.13
CA ARG A 330 10.65 -11.36 27.74
C ARG A 330 11.23 -10.16 26.99
N TYR A 331 11.19 -8.94 27.54
CA TYR A 331 11.58 -7.73 26.80
C TYR A 331 13.02 -7.74 26.28
N LEU A 332 13.95 -8.47 26.89
CA LEU A 332 15.33 -8.60 26.40
C LEU A 332 15.44 -9.42 25.11
N GLU A 333 14.44 -10.26 24.76
CA GLU A 333 14.44 -11.06 23.54
C GLU A 333 14.40 -10.15 22.28
N PRO A 334 15.45 -10.16 21.42
CA PRO A 334 15.49 -9.26 20.26
C PRO A 334 14.37 -9.51 19.24
N SER A 335 13.85 -10.74 19.21
CA SER A 335 12.84 -11.22 18.25
C SER A 335 11.41 -11.26 18.78
N LEU A 336 11.14 -10.77 20.00
CA LEU A 336 9.81 -10.85 20.62
C LEU A 336 8.72 -10.20 19.74
N LYS A 337 7.62 -10.92 19.50
CA LYS A 337 6.50 -10.44 18.68
C LYS A 337 5.24 -10.26 19.51
N ARG A 338 4.41 -9.28 19.13
CA ARG A 338 3.05 -9.06 19.68
C ARG A 338 2.23 -10.34 19.75
N ILE A 339 2.24 -11.16 18.70
CA ILE A 339 1.46 -12.40 18.64
C ILE A 339 1.92 -13.46 19.65
N GLU A 340 3.20 -13.45 20.04
CA GLU A 340 3.73 -14.37 21.05
C GLU A 340 3.25 -13.93 22.43
N VAL A 341 3.34 -12.64 22.75
CA VAL A 341 2.81 -12.09 24.02
C VAL A 341 1.29 -12.28 24.13
N VAL A 342 0.52 -12.07 23.06
CA VAL A 342 -0.94 -12.29 23.07
C VAL A 342 -1.30 -13.78 23.22
N ARG A 343 -0.53 -14.69 22.60
CA ARG A 343 -0.75 -16.14 22.75
C ARG A 343 -0.45 -16.62 24.17
N ASP A 344 0.54 -16.02 24.82
CA ASP A 344 0.98 -16.40 26.17
C ASP A 344 0.06 -15.80 27.28
N VAL A 345 -0.92 -14.95 26.92
CA VAL A 345 -2.04 -14.49 27.76
C VAL A 345 -3.14 -15.56 27.83
N SER A 346 -3.88 -15.59 28.94
CA SER A 346 -5.07 -16.42 29.15
C SER A 346 -6.06 -16.36 27.97
N SER A 347 -6.55 -17.51 27.51
CA SER A 347 -7.29 -17.66 26.24
C SER A 347 -8.52 -16.75 26.09
N MET A 348 -9.22 -16.45 27.18
CA MET A 348 -10.40 -15.57 27.20
C MET A 348 -10.04 -14.08 27.06
N ASN A 349 -8.76 -13.71 27.23
CA ASN A 349 -8.29 -12.33 27.33
C ASN A 349 -7.57 -11.84 26.06
N HIS A 350 -7.39 -12.69 25.03
CA HIS A 350 -6.58 -12.39 23.84
C HIS A 350 -7.00 -11.09 23.12
N THR A 351 -8.30 -10.82 23.01
CA THR A 351 -8.82 -9.59 22.39
C THR A 351 -8.50 -8.35 23.23
N LEU A 352 -8.70 -8.41 24.55
CA LEU A 352 -8.43 -7.29 25.47
C LEU A 352 -6.93 -6.99 25.55
N ALA A 353 -6.08 -8.03 25.67
CA ALA A 353 -4.63 -7.89 25.60
C ALA A 353 -4.17 -7.32 24.26
N GLY A 354 -4.77 -7.80 23.16
CA GLY A 354 -4.58 -7.25 21.82
C GLY A 354 -4.87 -5.76 21.76
N THR A 355 -5.97 -5.30 22.35
CA THR A 355 -6.39 -3.89 22.40
C THR A 355 -5.44 -3.06 23.26
N PHE A 356 -5.12 -3.48 24.48
CA PHE A 356 -4.17 -2.79 25.37
C PHE A 356 -2.79 -2.61 24.70
N ILE A 357 -2.26 -3.68 24.09
CA ILE A 357 -0.99 -3.65 23.36
C ILE A 357 -1.03 -2.72 22.14
N THR A 358 -2.19 -2.55 21.50
CA THR A 358 -2.36 -1.56 20.42
C THR A 358 -2.37 -0.13 20.95
N GLN A 359 -3.11 0.15 22.02
CA GLN A 359 -3.24 1.48 22.62
C GLN A 359 -1.90 2.02 23.14
N VAL A 360 -1.13 1.20 23.87
CA VAL A 360 0.21 1.59 24.36
C VAL A 360 1.26 1.52 23.25
N GLY A 361 1.05 0.64 22.27
CA GLY A 361 1.99 0.32 21.20
C GLY A 361 3.04 -0.70 21.65
N PHE A 362 2.94 -1.94 21.16
CA PHE A 362 3.81 -3.07 21.51
C PHE A 362 5.31 -2.73 21.63
N TYR A 363 5.86 -2.10 20.58
CA TYR A 363 7.29 -1.77 20.55
C TYR A 363 7.64 -0.56 21.43
N ARG A 364 6.70 0.35 21.71
CA ARG A 364 6.89 1.41 22.71
C ARG A 364 7.04 0.79 24.09
N LEU A 365 6.13 -0.11 24.44
CA LEU A 365 6.15 -0.85 25.71
C LEU A 365 7.46 -1.65 25.89
N VAL A 366 7.84 -2.50 24.93
CA VAL A 366 9.09 -3.28 25.00
C VAL A 366 10.32 -2.38 25.11
N ASN A 367 10.39 -1.31 24.31
CA ASN A 367 11.53 -0.38 24.38
C ASN A 367 11.56 0.45 25.67
N ALA A 368 10.41 0.75 26.29
CA ALA A 368 10.36 1.42 27.59
C ALA A 368 10.96 0.54 28.69
N PHE A 369 10.61 -0.76 28.74
CA PHE A 369 11.28 -1.74 29.60
C PHE A 369 12.80 -1.78 29.38
N ARG A 370 13.25 -1.84 28.12
CA ARG A 370 14.69 -1.85 27.77
C ARG A 370 15.42 -0.57 28.18
N ILE A 371 14.82 0.61 27.98
CA ILE A 371 15.39 1.90 28.43
C ILE A 371 15.49 1.93 29.95
N ARG A 372 14.44 1.47 30.65
CA ARG A 372 14.42 1.53 32.11
C ARG A 372 15.40 0.55 32.74
N HIS A 373 15.56 -0.64 32.16
CA HIS A 373 16.65 -1.56 32.49
C HIS A 373 18.02 -0.90 32.27
N TYR A 374 18.24 -0.27 31.10
CA TYR A 374 19.49 0.45 30.81
C TYR A 374 19.78 1.54 31.85
N GLU A 375 18.77 2.28 32.29
CA GLU A 375 18.92 3.33 33.30
C GLU A 375 19.30 2.78 34.66
N ARG A 376 18.67 1.69 35.10
CA ARG A 376 19.04 1.02 36.36
C ARG A 376 20.42 0.38 36.29
N LEU A 377 20.74 -0.28 35.17
CA LEU A 377 22.06 -0.85 34.92
C LEU A 377 23.15 0.23 34.97
N MET A 378 22.96 1.37 34.30
CA MET A 378 23.92 2.49 34.33
C MET A 378 23.98 3.24 35.67
N ALA A 379 23.01 3.03 36.57
CA ALA A 379 22.99 3.62 37.91
C ALA A 379 23.55 2.70 39.01
N SER A 380 23.74 1.41 38.74
CA SER A 380 24.31 0.45 39.70
C SER A 380 25.84 0.42 39.64
N ASP A 381 26.52 0.48 40.79
CA ASP A 381 27.99 0.51 40.90
C ASP A 381 28.70 -0.67 40.19
N SER A 382 28.01 -1.80 40.03
CA SER A 382 28.51 -2.99 39.33
C SER A 382 28.76 -2.78 37.82
N SER A 383 28.23 -1.72 37.21
CA SER A 383 28.34 -1.45 35.77
C SER A 383 29.41 -0.41 35.40
N ALA A 384 30.17 0.12 36.35
CA ALA A 384 31.11 1.24 36.15
C ALA A 384 32.13 1.04 35.01
N ASN A 385 32.41 -0.22 34.61
CA ASN A 385 33.31 -0.58 33.52
C ASN A 385 32.61 -0.94 32.19
N ILE A 386 31.27 -0.91 32.13
CA ILE A 386 30.49 -1.29 30.93
C ILE A 386 30.35 -0.07 30.01
N GLY A 387 30.94 -0.16 28.81
CA GLY A 387 30.79 0.88 27.79
C GLY A 387 29.35 1.01 27.28
N GLN A 388 28.93 2.22 26.90
CA GLN A 388 27.55 2.52 26.47
C GLN A 388 27.04 1.66 25.29
N GLU A 389 27.95 1.13 24.47
CA GLU A 389 27.62 0.20 23.38
C GLU A 389 27.19 -1.17 23.95
N ALA A 390 28.06 -1.79 24.77
CA ALA A 390 27.80 -3.07 25.42
C ALA A 390 26.59 -3.00 26.37
N ALA A 391 26.42 -1.90 27.10
CA ALA A 391 25.24 -1.69 27.95
C ALA A 391 23.94 -1.62 27.12
N ALA A 392 23.97 -1.04 25.92
CA ALA A 392 22.80 -1.05 25.03
C ALA A 392 22.50 -2.46 24.49
N GLU A 393 23.53 -3.23 24.14
CA GLU A 393 23.39 -4.64 23.71
C GLU A 393 22.82 -5.54 24.81
N LEU A 394 23.31 -5.42 26.04
CA LEU A 394 22.78 -6.14 27.21
C LEU A 394 21.29 -5.83 27.47
N CYS A 395 20.85 -4.63 27.15
CA CYS A 395 19.45 -4.22 27.26
C CYS A 395 18.59 -4.58 26.03
N GLY A 396 19.07 -5.46 25.13
CA GLY A 396 18.31 -5.93 23.97
C GLY A 396 18.22 -4.93 22.80
N PHE A 397 19.04 -3.87 22.79
CA PHE A 397 19.23 -3.04 21.60
C PHE A 397 20.31 -3.64 20.69
N LYS A 398 20.27 -3.34 19.39
CA LYS A 398 21.32 -3.78 18.44
C LYS A 398 22.63 -2.99 18.60
N ASN A 399 22.54 -1.76 19.10
CA ASN A 399 23.63 -0.80 19.27
C ASN A 399 23.13 0.43 20.06
N ARG A 400 24.06 1.29 20.49
CA ARG A 400 23.83 2.58 21.17
C ARG A 400 22.94 3.53 20.37
N TRP A 401 22.98 3.45 19.04
CA TRP A 401 22.13 4.27 18.16
C TRP A 401 20.65 3.86 18.28
N GLY A 402 20.37 2.56 18.37
CA GLY A 402 19.04 2.01 18.64
C GLY A 402 18.45 2.53 19.96
N LEU A 403 19.23 2.48 21.05
CA LEU A 403 18.87 3.08 22.35
C LEU A 403 18.58 4.58 22.23
N THR A 404 19.46 5.32 21.55
CA THR A 404 19.32 6.78 21.36
C THR A 404 18.05 7.13 20.58
N ASN A 405 17.70 6.33 19.57
CA ASN A 405 16.49 6.52 18.77
C ASN A 405 15.22 6.13 19.56
N ALA A 406 15.28 5.05 20.34
CA ALA A 406 14.18 4.66 21.24
C ALA A 406 13.87 5.75 22.27
N ARG A 407 14.89 6.32 22.95
CA ARG A 407 14.72 7.46 23.87
C ARG A 407 14.08 8.68 23.21
N LYS A 408 14.40 8.98 21.95
CA LYS A 408 13.76 10.09 21.21
C LYS A 408 12.28 9.85 20.92
N ARG A 409 11.84 8.59 20.78
CA ARG A 409 10.47 8.16 20.49
C ARG A 409 9.60 7.89 21.74
N LEU A 410 10.20 7.96 22.93
CA LEU A 410 9.55 7.66 24.21
C LEU A 410 9.58 8.85 25.20
N LYS A 411 9.77 10.07 24.67
CA LYS A 411 9.75 11.31 25.48
C LYS A 411 8.40 11.59 26.16
N ASP A 412 7.34 11.04 25.59
CA ASP A 412 5.93 11.20 25.98
C ASP A 412 5.35 9.91 26.59
N PHE A 413 6.19 8.91 26.88
CA PHE A 413 5.76 7.64 27.43
C PHE A 413 5.58 7.75 28.95
N ASP A 414 4.45 7.26 29.46
CA ASP A 414 4.21 7.11 30.89
C ASP A 414 5.00 5.92 31.44
N TYR A 415 6.07 6.21 32.18
CA TYR A 415 6.93 5.20 32.80
C TYR A 415 6.33 4.58 34.07
N ASP A 416 5.36 5.23 34.73
CA ASP A 416 4.73 4.69 35.94
C ASP A 416 3.95 3.40 35.64
N LEU A 417 3.47 3.26 34.40
CA LEU A 417 2.88 2.03 33.84
C LEU A 417 3.77 0.79 34.00
N ILE A 418 5.10 0.94 33.88
CA ILE A 418 6.06 -0.17 33.89
C ILE A 418 6.94 -0.24 35.13
N GLU A 419 7.00 0.82 35.95
CA GLU A 419 8.01 0.95 37.01
C GLU A 419 7.98 -0.18 38.04
N LYS A 420 6.77 -0.68 38.35
CA LYS A 420 6.55 -1.83 39.26
C LYS A 420 6.97 -3.20 38.69
N TYR A 421 7.30 -3.27 37.40
CA TYR A 421 7.67 -4.49 36.69
C TYR A 421 9.12 -4.55 36.23
N VAL A 422 9.80 -3.40 36.22
CA VAL A 422 11.25 -3.34 36.08
C VAL A 422 11.83 -3.61 37.46
N SER A 423 12.78 -4.53 37.55
CA SER A 423 13.60 -4.83 38.74
C SER A 423 15.04 -4.44 38.45
#